data_AF-A0A417CQ33-F1
#
_entry.id   AF-A0A417CQ33-F1
#
_cell.length_a   1.000
_cell.length_b   1.000
_cell.length_c   1.000
_cell.angle_alpha   90.00
_cell.angle_beta   90.00
_cell.angle_gamma   90.00
#
_symmetry.space_group_name_H-M   'P 1'
#
loop_
_entity.id
_entity.type
_entity.pdbx_description
1 polymer ?
#
loop_
_entity_poly.entity_id
_entity_poly.type
_entity_poly.pdbx_seq_one_letter_code
_entity_poly.pdbx_strand_id
1 'polypeptide(L)'
;MNLFDFTYCGNYNRQIQNLARISPEKWSFGQSGDNGILKGYLENTFRRLYEEGKVREEKEYALFHTGLFNQYYQPIYAYFVPNVVPDRQKWYLEGFYTDYSLLKIKITDLPPRAAYVENPSDLVFDTKLPVVPQYEHIFDDEENVQRLPSAVRESGMRVQLFDGALQQTRRILESDYKAAIPQYYNHSIQLLIPICLQNPGIPDLALACMKTPDGTKYLGRTCLTLRMAYHNARLLARLDGSWLRA
;
A
#
# COMPACT_ATOMS: atom_id res chain seq x y z
N MET A 1 -15.55 -8.43 -1.45
CA MET A 1 -16.36 -7.24 -1.79
C MET A 1 -15.42 -6.13 -2.23
N ASN A 2 -15.64 -5.47 -3.37
CA ASN A 2 -14.91 -4.25 -3.73
C ASN A 2 -15.76 -3.00 -3.45
N LEU A 3 -15.09 -1.83 -3.39
CA LEU A 3 -15.76 -0.56 -3.09
C LEU A 3 -16.87 -0.25 -4.11
N PHE A 4 -16.61 -0.43 -5.41
CA PHE A 4 -17.59 -0.14 -6.46
C PHE A 4 -18.72 -1.18 -6.59
N ASP A 5 -18.56 -2.36 -5.99
CA ASP A 5 -19.66 -3.33 -5.85
C ASP A 5 -20.59 -2.91 -4.70
N PHE A 6 -20.00 -2.33 -3.65
CA PHE A 6 -20.70 -1.88 -2.45
C PHE A 6 -21.45 -0.55 -2.65
N THR A 7 -20.84 0.40 -3.37
CA THR A 7 -21.33 1.77 -3.47
C THR A 7 -21.35 2.30 -4.91
N TYR A 8 -22.35 3.12 -5.20
CA TYR A 8 -22.36 4.00 -6.34
C TYR A 8 -21.61 5.29 -5.98
N CYS A 9 -20.49 5.55 -6.64
CA CYS A 9 -19.61 6.67 -6.29
C CYS A 9 -19.88 7.97 -7.07
N GLY A 10 -20.86 7.98 -7.99
CA GLY A 10 -21.14 9.13 -8.86
C GLY A 10 -19.86 9.68 -9.52
N ASN A 11 -19.59 10.97 -9.33
CA ASN A 11 -18.31 11.57 -9.73
C ASN A 11 -17.20 11.23 -8.72
N TYR A 12 -16.68 10.02 -8.82
CA TYR A 12 -15.64 9.50 -7.91
C TYR A 12 -14.36 10.36 -7.93
N ASN A 13 -13.97 10.88 -9.09
CA ASN A 13 -12.79 11.75 -9.19
C ASN A 13 -12.92 13.00 -8.32
N ARG A 14 -14.12 13.62 -8.29
CA ARG A 14 -14.38 14.76 -7.41
C ARG A 14 -14.31 14.38 -5.93
N GLN A 15 -14.86 13.22 -5.56
CA GLN A 15 -14.79 12.73 -4.18
C GLN A 15 -13.34 12.49 -3.74
N ILE A 16 -12.54 11.88 -4.60
CA ILE A 16 -11.11 11.65 -4.34
C ILE A 16 -10.33 12.97 -4.25
N GLN A 17 -10.64 13.96 -5.08
CA GLN A 17 -10.05 15.30 -4.96
C GLN A 17 -10.41 15.96 -3.62
N ASN A 18 -11.65 15.81 -3.15
CA ASN A 18 -12.06 16.31 -1.83
C ASN A 18 -11.24 15.63 -0.71
N LEU A 19 -11.12 14.31 -0.73
CA LEU A 19 -10.33 13.56 0.26
C LEU A 19 -8.85 13.96 0.24
N ALA A 20 -8.27 14.14 -0.95
CA ALA A 20 -6.88 14.59 -1.11
C ALA A 20 -6.64 15.97 -0.49
N ARG A 21 -7.66 16.85 -0.45
CA ARG A 21 -7.58 18.15 0.23
C ARG A 21 -7.68 18.03 1.75
N ILE A 22 -8.47 17.09 2.26
CA ILE A 22 -8.64 16.86 3.70
C ILE A 22 -7.38 16.20 4.29
N SER A 23 -6.78 15.25 3.56
CA SER A 23 -5.54 14.54 3.94
C SER A 23 -4.43 14.79 2.91
N PRO A 24 -3.75 15.95 2.96
CA PRO A 24 -2.77 16.34 1.95
C PRO A 24 -1.49 15.50 1.97
N GLU A 25 -1.19 14.88 0.83
CA GLU A 25 0.01 14.12 0.52
C GLU A 25 0.22 14.09 -1.01
N LYS A 26 1.40 13.65 -1.46
CA LYS A 26 1.65 13.30 -2.85
C LYS A 26 0.87 12.05 -3.27
N TRP A 27 -0.39 12.23 -3.64
CA TRP A 27 -1.30 11.16 -4.07
C TRP A 27 -1.17 10.72 -5.53
N SER A 28 -0.22 11.29 -6.28
CA SER A 28 0.00 11.03 -7.71
C SER A 28 1.48 10.78 -7.99
N PHE A 29 1.77 9.94 -8.98
CA PHE A 29 3.14 9.80 -9.50
C PHE A 29 3.44 10.93 -10.48
N GLY A 30 4.65 11.51 -10.39
CA GLY A 30 5.04 12.61 -11.25
C GLY A 30 4.08 13.79 -11.16
N GLN A 31 3.65 14.30 -12.32
CA GLN A 31 2.77 15.47 -12.48
C GLN A 31 1.35 15.09 -12.94
N SER A 32 0.94 13.82 -12.83
CA SER A 32 -0.35 13.36 -13.40
C SER A 32 -1.58 14.01 -12.77
N GLY A 33 -1.51 14.34 -11.47
CA GLY A 33 -2.64 14.92 -10.72
C GLY A 33 -3.89 14.02 -10.66
N ASP A 34 -3.75 12.72 -10.95
CA ASP A 34 -4.85 11.76 -11.08
C ASP A 34 -5.33 11.16 -9.75
N ASN A 35 -4.59 11.41 -8.67
CA ASN A 35 -4.75 10.82 -7.35
C ASN A 35 -4.79 9.28 -7.38
N GLY A 36 -4.05 8.67 -8.30
CA GLY A 36 -4.03 7.21 -8.50
C GLY A 36 -3.61 6.45 -7.24
N ILE A 37 -2.70 7.00 -6.44
CA ILE A 37 -2.26 6.40 -5.17
C ILE A 37 -3.40 6.35 -4.17
N LEU A 38 -4.15 7.46 -4.04
CA LEU A 38 -5.27 7.55 -3.12
C LEU A 38 -6.43 6.63 -3.50
N LYS A 39 -6.73 6.51 -4.80
CA LYS A 39 -7.76 5.58 -5.30
C LYS A 39 -7.44 4.14 -4.91
N GLY A 40 -6.23 3.68 -5.24
CA GLY A 40 -5.77 2.34 -4.90
C GLY A 40 -5.70 2.12 -3.38
N TYR A 41 -5.27 3.12 -2.62
CA TYR A 41 -5.26 3.06 -1.16
C TYR A 41 -6.67 2.84 -0.59
N LEU A 42 -7.65 3.64 -1.01
CA LEU A 42 -9.01 3.59 -0.49
C LEU A 42 -9.70 2.27 -0.83
N GLU A 43 -9.55 1.78 -2.07
CA GLU A 43 -10.13 0.51 -2.52
C GLU A 43 -9.58 -0.69 -1.74
N ASN A 44 -8.25 -0.76 -1.56
CA ASN A 44 -7.61 -1.83 -0.80
C ASN A 44 -7.95 -1.74 0.70
N THR A 45 -8.06 -0.52 1.24
CA THR A 45 -8.47 -0.31 2.64
C THR A 45 -9.90 -0.75 2.87
N PHE A 46 -10.83 -0.40 1.97
CA PHE A 46 -12.19 -0.87 2.03
C PHE A 46 -12.28 -2.40 1.97
N ARG A 47 -11.57 -3.03 1.03
CA ARG A 47 -11.56 -4.50 0.89
C ARG A 47 -11.13 -5.16 2.21
N ARG A 48 -10.05 -4.66 2.82
CA ARG A 48 -9.55 -5.17 4.11
C ARG A 48 -10.56 -4.98 5.24
N LEU A 49 -11.16 -3.80 5.36
CA LEU A 49 -12.16 -3.52 6.39
C LEU A 49 -13.39 -4.41 6.25
N TYR A 50 -13.80 -4.69 5.01
CA TYR A 50 -14.94 -5.58 4.75
C TYR A 50 -14.60 -7.02 5.16
N GLU A 51 -13.40 -7.51 4.84
CA GLU A 51 -12.91 -8.82 5.29
C GLU A 51 -12.83 -8.92 6.83
N GLU A 52 -12.45 -7.83 7.51
CA GLU A 52 -12.38 -7.75 8.97
C GLU A 52 -13.74 -7.54 9.65
N GLY A 53 -14.84 -7.37 8.89
CA GLY A 53 -16.16 -7.05 9.45
C GLY A 53 -16.24 -5.67 10.09
N LYS A 54 -15.40 -4.72 9.65
CA LYS A 54 -15.29 -3.35 10.19
C LYS A 54 -15.94 -2.28 9.30
N VAL A 55 -16.68 -2.69 8.27
CA VAL A 55 -17.59 -1.79 7.56
C VAL A 55 -18.92 -1.80 8.31
N ARG A 56 -19.35 -0.64 8.79
CA ARG A 56 -20.63 -0.52 9.49
C ARG A 56 -21.74 -0.28 8.48
N GLU A 57 -22.78 -1.08 8.55
CA GLU A 57 -24.01 -0.92 7.77
C GLU A 57 -25.19 -0.85 8.73
N GLU A 58 -25.84 0.31 8.77
CA GLU A 58 -27.10 0.51 9.47
C GLU A 58 -28.25 0.64 8.46
N LYS A 59 -29.46 0.93 8.93
CA LYS A 59 -30.62 1.14 8.04
C LYS A 59 -30.46 2.40 7.17
N GLU A 60 -29.94 3.49 7.73
CA GLU A 60 -29.92 4.82 7.10
C GLU A 60 -28.54 5.26 6.63
N TYR A 61 -27.49 4.50 6.95
CA TYR A 61 -26.13 4.83 6.54
C TYR A 61 -25.23 3.61 6.52
N ALA A 62 -24.11 3.73 5.83
CA ALA A 62 -22.94 2.92 6.07
C ALA A 62 -21.73 3.82 6.28
N LEU A 63 -20.71 3.33 6.99
CA LEU A 63 -19.43 4.02 7.08
C LEU A 63 -18.27 3.08 7.35
N PHE A 64 -17.08 3.52 7.00
CA PHE A 64 -15.83 2.86 7.39
C PHE A 64 -14.72 3.88 7.66
N HIS A 65 -13.77 3.49 8.51
CA HIS A 65 -12.61 4.31 8.83
C HIS A 65 -11.58 4.26 7.68
N THR A 66 -11.28 5.38 7.03
CA THR A 66 -10.40 5.38 5.84
C THR A 66 -8.95 5.06 6.14
N GLY A 67 -8.52 5.19 7.40
CA GLY A 67 -7.12 5.05 7.81
C GLY A 67 -6.31 6.33 7.64
N LEU A 68 -6.90 7.34 7.01
CA LEU A 68 -6.33 8.67 6.83
C LEU A 68 -6.74 9.61 7.94
N PHE A 69 -5.96 10.67 8.09
CA PHE A 69 -6.15 11.71 9.08
C PHE A 69 -6.03 13.08 8.41
N ASN A 70 -6.75 14.06 8.92
CA ASN A 70 -6.57 15.44 8.49
C ASN A 70 -5.31 16.06 9.12
N GLN A 71 -5.04 17.33 8.80
CA GLN A 71 -3.88 18.06 9.34
C GLN A 71 -3.85 18.19 10.87
N TYR A 72 -4.97 17.97 11.54
CA TYR A 72 -5.10 18.00 13.01
C TYR A 72 -5.05 16.60 13.62
N TYR A 73 -4.68 15.57 12.84
CA TYR A 73 -4.70 14.17 13.25
C TYR A 73 -6.08 13.65 13.67
N GLN A 74 -7.15 14.23 13.12
CA GLN A 74 -8.51 13.69 13.29
C GLN A 74 -8.76 12.60 12.25
N PRO A 75 -9.31 11.45 12.64
CA PRO A 75 -9.60 10.34 11.74
C PRO A 75 -10.64 10.74 10.69
N ILE A 76 -10.45 10.25 9.46
CA ILE A 76 -11.37 10.46 8.36
C ILE A 76 -12.14 9.17 8.08
N TYR A 77 -13.45 9.28 7.96
CA TYR A 77 -14.38 8.20 7.64
C TYR A 77 -15.00 8.45 6.26
N ALA A 78 -15.19 7.39 5.48
CA ALA A 78 -16.04 7.42 4.31
C ALA A 78 -17.48 7.16 4.77
N TYR A 79 -18.40 8.05 4.41
CA TYR A 79 -19.80 8.00 4.82
C TYR A 79 -20.70 7.79 3.61
N PHE A 80 -21.67 6.90 3.77
CA PHE A 80 -22.57 6.47 2.72
C PHE A 80 -24.02 6.61 3.16
N VAL A 81 -24.88 6.95 2.22
CA VAL A 81 -26.33 7.02 2.40
C VAL A 81 -27.03 6.05 1.45
N PRO A 82 -28.28 5.63 1.72
CA PRO A 82 -29.04 4.81 0.79
C PRO A 82 -29.10 5.47 -0.58
N ASN A 83 -28.77 4.70 -1.61
CA ASN A 83 -28.81 5.19 -2.97
C ASN A 83 -30.26 5.28 -3.45
N VAL A 84 -30.64 6.44 -3.97
CA VAL A 84 -32.00 6.70 -4.49
C VAL A 84 -32.15 6.36 -5.98
N VAL A 85 -31.04 6.07 -6.68
CA VAL A 85 -31.06 5.74 -8.10
C VAL A 85 -31.45 4.26 -8.26
N PRO A 86 -32.56 3.95 -8.96
CA PRO A 86 -32.96 2.56 -9.23
C PRO A 86 -31.87 1.78 -9.97
N ASP A 87 -31.84 0.46 -9.78
CA ASP A 87 -30.92 -0.48 -10.45
C ASP A 87 -29.42 -0.15 -10.28
N ARG A 88 -29.06 0.49 -9.17
CA ARG A 88 -27.68 0.78 -8.77
C ARG A 88 -27.35 0.14 -7.42
N GLN A 89 -26.08 0.21 -7.03
CA GLN A 89 -25.60 -0.26 -5.73
C GLN A 89 -26.40 0.36 -4.58
N LYS A 90 -26.60 -0.42 -3.51
CA LYS A 90 -27.37 -0.06 -2.32
C LYS A 90 -26.94 1.28 -1.71
N TRP A 91 -25.64 1.53 -1.66
CA TRP A 91 -25.05 2.68 -1.01
C TRP A 91 -24.60 3.73 -2.02
N TYR A 92 -24.67 5.00 -1.64
CA TYR A 92 -24.10 6.14 -2.37
C TYR A 92 -23.01 6.80 -1.52
N LEU A 93 -21.83 7.03 -2.11
CA LEU A 93 -20.75 7.75 -1.44
C LEU A 93 -21.12 9.23 -1.33
N GLU A 94 -21.57 9.61 -0.14
CA GLU A 94 -21.97 10.98 0.16
C GLU A 94 -20.72 11.85 0.35
N GLY A 95 -19.76 11.40 1.16
CA GLY A 95 -18.57 12.19 1.45
C GLY A 95 -17.62 11.60 2.48
N PHE A 96 -16.67 12.43 2.91
CA PHE A 96 -15.65 12.10 3.90
C PHE A 96 -15.77 13.01 5.11
N TYR A 97 -15.83 12.42 6.30
CA TYR A 97 -16.12 13.12 7.54
C TYR A 97 -15.12 12.82 8.63
N THR A 98 -14.92 13.80 9.51
CA THR A 98 -14.28 13.57 10.81
C THR A 98 -15.29 13.02 11.81
N ASP A 99 -14.78 12.48 12.91
CA ASP A 99 -15.57 12.13 14.10
C ASP A 99 -16.52 13.25 14.55
N TYR A 100 -16.04 14.50 14.62
CA TYR A 100 -16.84 15.66 15.02
C TYR A 100 -18.05 15.90 14.10
N SER A 101 -17.86 15.75 12.78
CA SER A 101 -18.96 15.93 11.83
C SER A 101 -19.98 14.80 11.89
N LEU A 102 -19.53 13.56 12.14
CA LEU A 102 -20.40 12.41 12.37
C LEU A 102 -21.20 12.54 13.68
N LEU A 103 -20.59 13.08 14.73
CA LEU A 103 -21.27 13.36 16.00
C LEU A 103 -22.42 14.37 15.84
N LYS A 104 -22.25 15.39 14.99
CA LYS A 104 -23.33 16.37 14.71
C LYS A 104 -24.58 15.72 14.12
N ILE A 105 -24.41 14.64 13.37
CA ILE A 105 -25.52 13.84 12.82
C ILE A 105 -25.86 12.63 13.69
N LYS A 106 -25.45 12.65 14.97
CA LYS A 106 -25.77 11.65 16.01
C LYS A 106 -25.19 10.25 15.77
N ILE A 107 -24.14 10.14 14.95
CA ILE A 107 -23.39 8.89 14.79
C ILE A 107 -22.28 8.88 15.83
N THR A 108 -22.41 8.02 16.83
CA THR A 108 -21.47 7.92 17.96
C THR A 108 -20.63 6.64 17.93
N ASP A 109 -21.14 5.57 17.33
CA ASP A 109 -20.46 4.28 17.27
C ASP A 109 -19.67 4.16 15.95
N LEU A 110 -18.38 4.52 16.03
CA LEU A 110 -17.50 4.62 14.87
C LEU A 110 -16.70 3.32 14.69
N PRO A 111 -16.67 2.74 13.46
CA PRO A 111 -15.92 1.51 13.22
C PRO A 111 -14.41 1.74 13.35
N PRO A 112 -13.65 0.73 13.81
CA PRO A 112 -12.20 0.84 13.93
C PRO A 112 -11.51 0.81 12.56
N ARG A 113 -10.25 1.26 12.54
CA ARG A 113 -9.37 1.18 11.36
C ARG A 113 -8.98 -0.25 10.98
N ALA A 114 -8.53 -0.40 9.73
CA ALA A 114 -7.97 -1.65 9.21
C ALA A 114 -6.74 -2.09 10.02
N ALA A 115 -6.61 -3.39 10.26
CA ALA A 115 -5.47 -3.98 10.95
C ALA A 115 -4.61 -4.76 9.94
N TYR A 116 -3.45 -4.21 9.59
CA TYR A 116 -2.52 -4.85 8.66
C TYR A 116 -1.37 -5.59 9.34
N VAL A 117 -1.02 -5.21 10.57
CA VAL A 117 0.17 -5.67 11.28
C VAL A 117 -0.26 -6.24 12.62
N GLU A 118 0.12 -7.47 12.88
CA GLU A 118 -0.10 -8.12 14.18
C GLU A 118 1.12 -7.91 15.09
N ASN A 119 2.32 -8.22 14.60
CA ASN A 119 3.56 -8.05 15.34
C ASN A 119 4.40 -6.90 14.74
N PRO A 120 4.69 -5.83 15.50
CA PRO A 120 5.51 -4.72 15.02
C PRO A 120 6.92 -5.11 14.55
N SER A 121 7.47 -6.22 15.08
CA SER A 121 8.75 -6.78 14.65
C SER A 121 8.79 -7.17 13.17
N ASP A 122 7.63 -7.47 12.59
CA ASP A 122 7.53 -7.90 11.19
C ASP A 122 7.78 -6.73 10.21
N LEU A 123 7.75 -5.48 10.71
CA LEU A 123 8.01 -4.27 9.94
C LEU A 123 9.49 -3.94 9.78
N VAL A 124 10.38 -4.63 10.50
CA VAL A 124 11.82 -4.35 10.50
C VAL A 124 12.57 -5.49 9.83
N PHE A 125 13.45 -5.13 8.90
CA PHE A 125 14.32 -6.09 8.22
C PHE A 125 15.48 -6.50 9.12
N ASP A 126 15.63 -7.80 9.35
CA ASP A 126 16.75 -8.37 10.09
C ASP A 126 17.92 -8.65 9.14
N THR A 127 18.92 -7.76 9.16
CA THR A 127 20.09 -7.84 8.26
C THR A 127 20.97 -9.06 8.49
N LYS A 128 20.82 -9.75 9.62
CA LYS A 128 21.56 -10.98 9.93
C LYS A 128 21.02 -12.19 9.17
N LEU A 129 19.77 -12.13 8.70
CA LEU A 129 19.16 -13.24 7.98
C LEU A 129 19.56 -13.20 6.50
N PRO A 130 19.88 -14.36 5.89
CA PRO A 130 20.16 -14.43 4.48
C PRO A 130 18.88 -14.18 3.66
N VAL A 131 19.05 -13.60 2.47
CA VAL A 131 17.99 -13.47 1.47
C VAL A 131 18.23 -14.52 0.39
N VAL A 132 17.21 -15.33 0.11
CA VAL A 132 17.24 -16.37 -0.94
C VAL A 132 16.27 -15.96 -2.05
N PRO A 133 16.76 -15.52 -3.22
CA PRO A 133 15.92 -15.19 -4.37
C PRO A 133 15.28 -16.43 -4.97
N GLN A 134 14.03 -16.32 -5.41
CA GLN A 134 13.34 -17.35 -6.18
C GLN A 134 13.49 -17.05 -7.68
N TYR A 135 14.62 -17.49 -8.27
CA TYR A 135 14.99 -17.10 -9.62
C TYR A 135 13.99 -17.48 -10.70
N GLU A 136 13.40 -18.67 -10.64
CA GLU A 136 12.38 -19.09 -11.61
C GLU A 136 11.20 -18.11 -11.62
N HIS A 137 10.79 -17.66 -10.44
CA HIS A 137 9.66 -16.74 -10.32
C HIS A 137 10.01 -15.30 -10.74
N ILE A 138 11.27 -14.90 -10.60
CA ILE A 138 11.75 -13.56 -11.00
C ILE A 138 12.03 -13.50 -12.51
N PHE A 139 12.57 -14.58 -13.09
CA PHE A 139 13.15 -14.57 -14.45
C PHE A 139 12.42 -15.42 -15.50
N ASP A 140 11.50 -16.30 -15.10
CA ASP A 140 10.78 -17.17 -16.04
C ASP A 140 9.26 -16.91 -16.06
N ASP A 141 8.72 -16.24 -15.04
CA ASP A 141 7.33 -15.78 -15.00
C ASP A 141 7.11 -14.62 -15.99
N GLU A 142 6.19 -14.79 -16.94
CA GLU A 142 5.97 -13.83 -18.04
C GLU A 142 5.66 -12.41 -17.54
N GLU A 143 4.90 -12.26 -16.44
CA GLU A 143 4.54 -10.94 -15.93
C GLU A 143 5.70 -10.29 -15.18
N ASN A 144 6.41 -11.05 -14.34
CA ASN A 144 7.51 -10.54 -13.54
C ASN A 144 8.71 -10.16 -14.40
N VAL A 145 9.00 -10.95 -15.43
CA VAL A 145 10.11 -10.70 -16.35
C VAL A 145 9.97 -9.36 -17.06
N GLN A 146 8.75 -8.99 -17.45
CA GLN A 146 8.48 -7.73 -18.13
C GLN A 146 8.77 -6.50 -17.25
N ARG A 147 8.88 -6.67 -15.93
CA ARG A 147 9.22 -5.60 -15.00
C ARG A 147 10.72 -5.29 -15.01
N LEU A 148 11.57 -6.24 -15.38
CA LEU A 148 13.02 -6.06 -15.44
C LEU A 148 13.41 -5.06 -16.54
N PRO A 149 14.46 -4.24 -16.30
CA PRO A 149 15.06 -3.46 -17.37
C PRO A 149 15.41 -4.34 -18.58
N SER A 150 15.15 -3.86 -19.81
CA SER A 150 15.41 -4.62 -21.04
C SER A 150 16.85 -5.15 -21.10
N ALA A 151 17.83 -4.30 -20.79
CA ALA A 151 19.24 -4.66 -20.76
C ALA A 151 19.58 -5.84 -19.82
N VAL A 152 18.84 -6.00 -18.72
CA VAL A 152 19.03 -7.10 -17.76
C VAL A 152 18.25 -8.33 -18.19
N ARG A 153 16.99 -8.14 -18.60
CA ARG A 153 16.08 -9.18 -19.07
C ARG A 153 16.64 -9.96 -20.26
N GLU A 154 17.28 -9.28 -21.19
CA GLU A 154 17.86 -9.87 -22.40
C GLU A 154 19.26 -10.44 -22.17
N SER A 155 19.87 -10.19 -21.00
CA SER A 155 21.22 -10.63 -20.67
C SER A 155 21.28 -12.10 -20.28
N GLY A 156 22.30 -12.80 -20.78
CA GLY A 156 22.70 -14.13 -20.31
C GLY A 156 23.32 -14.14 -18.91
N MET A 157 23.70 -12.96 -18.39
CA MET A 157 24.32 -12.77 -17.07
C MET A 157 23.35 -12.25 -16.02
N ARG A 158 22.03 -12.35 -16.27
CA ARG A 158 20.98 -11.74 -15.41
C ARG A 158 21.06 -12.19 -13.95
N VAL A 159 21.43 -13.45 -13.70
CA VAL A 159 21.57 -14.01 -12.34
C VAL A 159 22.72 -13.34 -11.61
N GLN A 160 23.90 -13.24 -12.23
CA GLN A 160 25.08 -12.63 -11.64
C GLN A 160 24.88 -11.12 -11.40
N LEU A 161 24.21 -10.43 -12.33
CA LEU A 161 23.82 -9.03 -12.15
C LEU A 161 22.90 -8.87 -10.94
N PHE A 162 21.94 -9.76 -10.78
CA PHE A 162 21.01 -9.73 -9.67
C PHE A 162 21.68 -10.06 -8.33
N ASP A 163 22.53 -11.10 -8.29
CA ASP A 163 23.33 -11.44 -7.11
C ASP A 163 24.21 -10.26 -6.67
N GLY A 164 24.89 -9.62 -7.63
CA GLY A 164 25.70 -8.43 -7.37
C GLY A 164 24.87 -7.28 -6.78
N ALA A 165 23.70 -7.01 -7.38
CA ALA A 165 22.77 -5.98 -6.89
C ALA A 165 22.25 -6.32 -5.49
N LEU A 166 21.93 -7.58 -5.21
CA LEU A 166 21.45 -8.04 -3.90
C LEU A 166 22.53 -7.90 -2.83
N GLN A 167 23.78 -8.26 -3.14
CA GLN A 167 24.90 -8.07 -2.20
C GLN A 167 25.13 -6.59 -1.87
N GLN A 168 25.06 -5.71 -2.86
CA GLN A 168 25.14 -4.26 -2.63
C GLN A 168 23.98 -3.77 -1.76
N THR A 169 22.77 -4.26 -2.00
CA THR A 169 21.56 -3.94 -1.23
C THR A 169 21.70 -4.34 0.24
N ARG A 170 22.31 -5.50 0.53
CA ARG A 170 22.57 -5.92 1.90
C ARG A 170 23.46 -4.93 2.66
N ARG A 171 24.48 -4.37 2.00
CA ARG A 171 25.33 -3.32 2.60
C ARG A 171 24.56 -2.03 2.89
N ILE A 172 23.63 -1.66 2.00
CA ILE A 172 22.73 -0.51 2.24
C ILE A 172 21.90 -0.76 3.49
N LEU A 173 21.28 -1.94 3.60
CA LEU A 173 20.45 -2.32 4.75
C LEU A 173 21.25 -2.37 6.07
N GLU A 174 22.49 -2.84 6.02
CA GLU A 174 23.40 -2.81 7.18
C GLU A 174 23.72 -1.38 7.65
N SER A 175 23.81 -0.43 6.72
CA SER A 175 24.06 0.98 7.03
C SER A 175 22.81 1.76 7.47
N ASP A 176 21.64 1.39 6.95
CA ASP A 176 20.35 2.02 7.25
C ASP A 176 19.23 0.99 7.23
N TYR A 177 18.75 0.62 8.41
CA TYR A 177 17.65 -0.32 8.57
C TYR A 177 16.32 0.18 7.95
N LYS A 178 16.18 1.49 7.71
CA LYS A 178 14.99 2.09 7.09
C LYS A 178 14.97 1.93 5.57
N ALA A 179 16.06 1.45 4.96
CA ALA A 179 16.10 1.20 3.52
C ALA A 179 15.16 0.06 3.09
N ALA A 180 14.83 -0.87 3.99
CA ALA A 180 13.74 -1.81 3.78
C ALA A 180 12.39 -1.16 4.11
N ILE A 181 11.44 -1.26 3.18
CA ILE A 181 10.11 -0.66 3.35
C ILE A 181 9.08 -1.78 3.54
N PRO A 182 8.32 -1.79 4.63
CA PRO A 182 7.26 -2.78 4.80
C PRO A 182 6.11 -2.53 3.82
N GLN A 183 5.53 -3.61 3.32
CA GLN A 183 4.30 -3.60 2.55
C GLN A 183 3.32 -4.66 3.08
N TYR A 184 2.04 -4.43 2.83
CA TYR A 184 1.01 -5.44 3.00
C TYR A 184 0.62 -6.01 1.64
N TYR A 185 0.71 -7.33 1.51
CA TYR A 185 0.29 -8.03 0.31
C TYR A 185 -0.27 -9.42 0.66
N ASN A 186 -1.47 -9.72 0.16
CA ASN A 186 -2.14 -11.01 0.31
C ASN A 186 -2.08 -11.57 1.75
N HIS A 187 -2.62 -10.80 2.71
CA HIS A 187 -2.72 -11.20 4.12
C HIS A 187 -1.38 -11.40 4.83
N SER A 188 -0.29 -10.88 4.27
CA SER A 188 1.05 -11.01 4.85
C SER A 188 1.83 -9.70 4.77
N ILE A 189 2.71 -9.49 5.75
CA ILE A 189 3.74 -8.45 5.67
C ILE A 189 4.92 -8.98 4.87
N GLN A 190 5.38 -8.15 3.94
CA GLN A 190 6.61 -8.37 3.19
C GLN A 190 7.48 -7.13 3.31
N LEU A 191 8.79 -7.32 3.21
CA LEU A 191 9.77 -6.24 3.26
C LEU A 191 10.32 -6.02 1.86
N LEU A 192 10.15 -4.81 1.35
CA LEU A 192 10.67 -4.38 0.06
C LEU A 192 12.10 -3.93 0.24
N ILE A 193 13.03 -4.53 -0.50
CA ILE A 193 14.42 -4.07 -0.55
C ILE A 193 14.73 -3.55 -1.96
N PRO A 194 15.46 -2.43 -2.10
CA PRO A 194 15.75 -1.84 -3.40
C PRO A 194 16.70 -2.74 -4.19
N ILE A 195 16.48 -2.92 -5.49
CA ILE A 195 17.39 -3.66 -6.38
C ILE A 195 17.85 -2.72 -7.49
N CYS A 196 19.15 -2.40 -7.48
CA CYS A 196 19.81 -1.52 -8.44
C CYS A 196 20.59 -2.37 -9.45
N LEU A 197 20.04 -2.57 -10.65
CA LEU A 197 20.61 -3.45 -11.68
C LEU A 197 21.40 -2.66 -12.72
N GLN A 198 20.99 -1.44 -13.03
CA GLN A 198 21.61 -0.63 -14.09
C GLN A 198 22.56 0.43 -13.54
N ASN A 199 22.15 1.13 -12.47
CA ASN A 199 22.89 2.27 -11.94
C ASN A 199 23.06 2.14 -10.42
N PRO A 200 24.29 2.24 -9.88
CA PRO A 200 24.51 2.23 -8.45
C PRO A 200 23.68 3.32 -7.73
N GLY A 201 22.97 2.94 -6.67
CA GLY A 201 22.18 3.86 -5.84
C GLY A 201 20.83 4.29 -6.44
N ILE A 202 20.50 3.89 -7.67
CA ILE A 202 19.19 4.14 -8.29
C ILE A 202 18.47 2.80 -8.44
N PRO A 203 17.44 2.54 -7.59
CA PRO A 203 16.68 1.30 -7.69
C PRO A 203 15.93 1.21 -9.02
N ASP A 204 16.00 0.06 -9.69
CA ASP A 204 15.17 -0.25 -10.84
C ASP A 204 13.87 -0.92 -10.40
N LEU A 205 13.97 -1.75 -9.35
CA LEU A 205 12.92 -2.61 -8.82
C LEU A 205 12.98 -2.65 -7.30
N ALA A 206 11.93 -3.21 -6.70
CA ALA A 206 11.95 -3.62 -5.30
C ALA A 206 11.72 -5.13 -5.19
N LEU A 207 12.62 -5.85 -4.54
CA LEU A 207 12.46 -7.27 -4.24
C LEU A 207 11.57 -7.43 -3.00
N ALA A 208 10.45 -8.14 -3.18
CA ALA A 208 9.54 -8.48 -2.09
C ALA A 208 10.07 -9.68 -1.30
N CYS A 209 10.53 -9.41 -0.08
CA CYS A 209 11.09 -10.39 0.83
C CYS A 209 10.07 -10.81 1.88
N MET A 210 9.80 -12.12 1.97
CA MET A 210 8.96 -12.71 3.00
C MET A 210 9.82 -13.46 4.00
N LYS A 211 9.68 -13.18 5.30
CA LYS A 211 10.37 -13.95 6.34
C LYS A 211 9.80 -15.36 6.39
N THR A 212 10.66 -16.37 6.46
CA THR A 212 10.20 -17.76 6.58
C THR A 212 9.54 -18.01 7.94
N PRO A 213 8.58 -18.96 8.05
CA PRO A 213 7.90 -19.26 9.31
C PRO A 213 8.85 -19.68 10.44
N ASP A 214 9.97 -20.32 10.12
CA ASP A 214 11.03 -20.70 11.08
C ASP A 214 11.92 -19.50 11.48
N GLY A 215 11.73 -18.35 10.85
CA GLY A 215 12.47 -17.11 11.14
C GLY A 215 13.93 -17.11 10.71
N THR A 216 14.39 -18.10 9.92
CA THR A 216 15.82 -18.29 9.63
C THR A 216 16.32 -17.53 8.40
N LYS A 217 15.43 -17.12 7.49
CA LYS A 217 15.79 -16.45 6.24
C LYS A 217 14.65 -15.61 5.68
N TYR A 218 14.97 -14.82 4.66
CA TYR A 218 13.99 -14.14 3.80
C TYR A 218 13.95 -14.83 2.43
N LEU A 219 12.74 -15.08 1.92
CA LEU A 219 12.50 -15.52 0.55
C LEU A 219 12.17 -14.29 -0.31
N GLY A 220 13.05 -13.97 -1.27
CA GLY A 220 12.82 -12.92 -2.26
C GLY A 220 11.98 -13.47 -3.40
N ARG A 221 10.66 -13.32 -3.33
CA ARG A 221 9.73 -14.04 -4.21
C ARG A 221 9.56 -13.41 -5.58
N THR A 222 9.42 -12.09 -5.64
CA THR A 222 9.13 -11.37 -6.88
C THR A 222 9.69 -9.96 -6.83
N CYS A 223 10.00 -9.40 -7.99
CA CYS A 223 10.34 -8.00 -8.15
C CYS A 223 9.10 -7.19 -8.52
N LEU A 224 8.87 -6.12 -7.77
CA LEU A 224 7.83 -5.13 -8.06
C LEU A 224 8.45 -3.93 -8.78
N THR A 225 7.67 -3.33 -9.67
CA THR A 225 7.97 -1.96 -10.12
C THR A 225 7.91 -1.01 -8.93
N LEU A 226 8.68 0.08 -8.95
CA LEU A 226 8.67 1.06 -7.85
C LEU A 226 7.28 1.66 -7.58
N ARG A 227 6.43 1.76 -8.62
CA ARG A 227 5.04 2.22 -8.47
C ARG A 227 4.19 1.23 -7.67
N MET A 228 4.28 -0.07 -8.00
CA MET A 228 3.59 -1.13 -7.26
C MET A 228 4.06 -1.20 -5.81
N ALA A 229 5.38 -1.16 -5.61
CA ALA A 229 6.01 -1.13 -4.29
C ALA A 229 5.47 0.03 -3.45
N TYR A 230 5.42 1.24 -4.01
CA TYR A 230 4.89 2.42 -3.33
C TYR A 230 3.40 2.26 -2.95
N HIS A 231 2.57 1.75 -3.87
CA HIS A 231 1.14 1.52 -3.60
C HIS A 231 0.92 0.58 -2.42
N ASN A 232 1.62 -0.55 -2.38
CA ASN A 232 1.45 -1.55 -1.33
C ASN A 232 2.00 -1.08 0.02
N ALA A 233 3.16 -0.40 -0.01
CA ALA A 233 3.76 0.15 1.19
C ALA A 233 2.93 1.30 1.79
N ARG A 234 2.29 2.11 0.94
CA ARG A 234 1.45 3.23 1.41
C ARG A 234 0.23 2.78 2.20
N LEU A 235 -0.23 1.53 2.05
CA LEU A 235 -1.30 0.97 2.91
C LEU A 235 -0.90 0.98 4.40
N LEU A 236 0.38 0.75 4.68
CA LEU A 236 0.89 0.65 6.05
C LEU A 236 1.26 2.01 6.64
N ALA A 237 1.99 2.82 5.88
CA ALA A 237 2.53 4.08 6.36
C ALA A 237 2.72 5.08 5.23
N ARG A 238 2.64 6.36 5.57
CA ARG A 238 3.14 7.44 4.73
C ARG A 238 4.66 7.29 4.60
N LEU A 239 5.18 7.38 3.37
CA LEU A 239 6.59 7.07 3.06
C LEU A 239 7.50 8.30 3.07
N ASP A 240 6.93 9.51 3.10
CA ASP A 240 7.63 10.78 3.16
C ASP A 240 7.43 11.48 4.51
N GLY A 241 8.55 11.93 5.11
CA GLY A 241 8.53 12.85 6.25
C GLY A 241 9.12 12.28 7.53
N SER A 242 10.37 12.65 7.82
CA SER A 242 10.88 12.61 9.20
C SER A 242 10.33 13.83 9.96
N TRP A 243 9.81 13.60 11.17
CA TRP A 243 9.47 14.69 12.10
C TRP A 243 10.72 15.41 12.60
N LEU A 244 11.83 14.66 12.72
CA LEU A 244 13.12 15.16 13.12
C LEU A 244 13.85 15.69 11.88
N ARG A 245 14.04 17.02 11.83
CA ARG A 245 14.78 17.73 10.78
C ARG A 245 16.04 18.34 11.40
N ALA A 246 17.12 18.39 10.62
CA ALA A 246 18.35 19.09 10.99
C ALA A 246 18.26 20.59 10.68
#